data_AF-A0A836SL72-F1
#
_entry.id   AF-A0A836SL72-F1
#
_cell.length_a   1.000
_cell.length_b   1.000
_cell.length_c   1.000
_cell.angle_alpha   90.00
_cell.angle_beta   90.00
_cell.angle_gamma   90.00
#
_symmetry.space_group_name_H-M   'P 1'
#
loop_
_entity.id
_entity.type
_entity.pdbx_description
1 polymer ?
#
loop_
_entity_poly.entity_id
_entity_poly.type
_entity_poly.pdbx_seq_one_letter_code
_entity_poly.pdbx_strand_id
1 'polypeptide(L)' 'MINHIPNEPAQLKFISPEGKEMDIPPEGALGLLALGAVGIKAWRQARKEAGEPSHWYRKSPENDDKTPEAETND' A
#
# COMPACT_ATOMS: atom_id res chain seq x y z
N MET A 1 -4.64 13.12 28.29
CA MET A 1 -4.95 11.67 28.23
C MET A 1 -3.86 11.03 27.40
N ILE A 2 -3.02 10.18 28.00
CA ILE A 2 -1.85 9.58 27.33
C ILE A 2 -2.36 8.37 26.55
N ASN A 3 -2.26 8.40 25.22
CA ASN A 3 -2.59 7.25 24.38
C ASN A 3 -1.60 6.13 24.69
N HIS A 4 -2.10 5.02 25.24
CA HIS A 4 -1.31 3.83 25.52
C HIS A 4 -1.06 3.12 24.19
N ILE A 5 0.00 3.53 23.48
CA ILE A 5 0.48 2.82 22.30
C ILE A 5 1.06 1.50 22.82
N PRO A 6 0.53 0.34 22.44
CA PRO A 6 1.12 -0.93 22.83
C PRO A 6 2.57 -0.99 22.33
N ASN A 7 3.52 -1.18 23.25
CA ASN A 7 4.96 -1.18 23.00
C ASN A 7 5.46 -2.52 22.41
N GLU A 8 4.55 -3.45 22.13
CA GLU A 8 4.89 -4.74 21.55
C GLU A 8 4.53 -4.76 20.06
N PRO A 9 5.46 -5.19 19.18
CA PRO A 9 5.16 -5.34 17.77
C PRO A 9 3.98 -6.32 17.63
N ALA A 10 3.00 -5.98 16.79
CA ALA A 10 1.89 -6.88 16.50
C ALA A 10 2.43 -8.21 15.95
N GLN A 11 2.37 -9.26 16.77
CA GLN A 11 2.82 -10.59 16.38
C GLN A 11 1.72 -11.24 15.54
N LEU A 12 1.99 -11.41 14.24
CA LEU A 12 1.10 -12.17 13.36
C LEU A 12 1.13 -13.64 13.78
N LYS A 13 0.00 -14.15 14.28
CA LYS A 13 -0.20 -15.56 14.57
C LYS A 13 -0.74 -16.28 13.34
N PHE A 14 -0.04 -17.33 12.89
CA PHE A 14 -0.51 -18.18 11.80
C PHE A 14 -1.19 -19.40 12.40
N ILE A 15 -2.42 -19.66 11.95
CA ILE A 15 -3.23 -20.78 12.45
C ILE A 15 -3.37 -21.79 11.32
N SER A 16 -3.07 -23.06 11.61
CA SER A 16 -3.25 -24.16 10.68
C SER A 16 -4.75 -24.43 10.43
N PRO A 17 -5.11 -25.19 9.37
CA PRO A 17 -6.49 -25.63 9.16
C PRO A 17 -7.07 -26.41 10.35
N GLU A 18 -6.21 -27.07 11.13
CA GLU A 18 -6.58 -27.81 12.35
C GLU A 18 -6.66 -26.91 13.60
N GLY A 19 -6.48 -25.59 13.45
CA GLY A 19 -6.58 -24.62 14.53
C GLY A 19 -5.31 -24.48 15.39
N LYS A 20 -4.17 -25.06 14.99
CA LYS A 20 -2.93 -24.99 15.75
C LYS A 20 -2.11 -23.76 15.35
N GLU A 21 -1.49 -23.10 16.33
CA GLU A 21 -0.50 -22.05 16.05
C GLU A 21 0.71 -22.68 15.34
N MET A 22 1.15 -22.04 14.26
CA MET A 22 2.31 -22.46 13.47
C MET A 22 3.31 -21.32 13.35
N ASP A 23 4.58 -21.67 13.51
CA ASP A 23 5.68 -20.78 13.16
C ASP A 23 5.95 -20.85 11.66
N ILE A 24 6.24 -19.70 11.07
CA ILE A 24 6.66 -19.65 9.68
C ILE A 24 8.13 -20.06 9.62
N PRO A 25 8.48 -21.12 8.87
CA PRO A 25 9.88 -21.45 8.64
C PRO A 25 10.55 -20.32 7.83
N PRO A 26 11.85 -20.04 8.02
CA PRO A 26 12.53 -18.94 7.32
C PRO A 26 12.42 -19.03 5.80
N GLU A 27 12.30 -20.23 5.24
CA GLU A 27 12.07 -20.48 3.81
C GLU A 27 10.70 -19.97 3.32
N GLY A 28 9.68 -20.01 4.18
CA GLY A 28 8.32 -19.54 3.88
C GLY A 28 8.16 -18.02 4.00
N ALA A 29 9.05 -17.35 4.74
CA ALA A 29 8.99 -15.91 4.97
C ALA A 29 9.12 -15.10 3.68
N LEU A 30 9.98 -15.55 2.75
CA LEU A 30 10.16 -14.90 1.45
C LEU A 30 8.88 -14.93 0.61
N GLY A 31 8.17 -16.06 0.62
CA GLY A 31 6.89 -16.22 -0.08
C GLY A 31 5.81 -15.28 0.46
N LEU A 32 5.71 -15.15 1.79
CA LEU A 32 4.76 -14.23 2.43
C LEU A 32 5.08 -12.77 2.14
N LEU A 33 6.36 -12.40 2.12
CA LEU A 33 6.79 -11.04 1.77
C LEU A 33 6.46 -10.72 0.31
N ALA A 34 6.72 -11.65 -0.60
CA ALA A 34 6.35 -11.52 -2.01
C ALA A 34 4.83 -11.37 -2.18
N LEU A 35 4.03 -12.19 -1.48
CA LEU A 35 2.58 -12.11 -1.50
C LEU A 35 2.08 -10.75 -0.99
N GLY A 36 2.63 -10.26 0.12
CA GLY A 36 2.33 -8.93 0.65
C GLY A 36 2.64 -7.82 -0.36
N ALA A 37 3.78 -7.90 -1.06
CA ALA A 37 4.16 -6.93 -2.08
C ALA A 37 3.17 -6.89 -3.26
N VAL A 38 2.70 -8.07 -3.72
CA VAL A 38 1.68 -8.17 -4.78
C VAL A 38 0.36 -7.56 -4.33
N GLY A 39 -0.09 -7.85 -3.10
CA GLY A 39 -1.31 -7.28 -2.53
C GLY A 39 -1.26 -5.75 -2.44
N ILE A 40 -0.14 -5.19 -1.96
CA ILE A 40 0.05 -3.73 -1.89
C ILE A 40 0.02 -3.11 -3.30
N LYS A 41 0.62 -3.76 -4.29
CA LYS A 41 0.61 -3.28 -5.68
C LYS A 41 -0.82 -3.24 -6.24
N ALA A 42 -1.58 -4.32 -6.05
CA ALA A 42 -2.97 -4.41 -6.48
C ALA A 42 -3.84 -3.35 -5.79
N TRP A 43 -3.68 -3.16 -4.48
CA TRP A 43 -4.40 -2.15 -3.73
C TRP A 43 -4.10 -0.73 -4.23
N ARG A 44 -2.83 -0.41 -4.50
CA ARG A 44 -2.43 0.89 -5.07
C ARG A 44 -3.04 1.11 -6.44
N GLN A 45 -3.14 0.07 -7.26
CA GLN A 45 -3.78 0.16 -8.57
C GLN A 45 -5.29 0.42 -8.44
N ALA A 46 -5.99 -0.35 -7.60
CA ALA A 46 -7.41 -0.13 -7.33
C ALA A 46 -7.72 1.27 -6.81
N ARG A 47 -6.85 1.84 -5.96
CA ARG A 47 -7.00 3.24 -5.49
C ARG A 47 -6.84 4.27 -6.60
N LYS A 48 -5.92 4.05 -7.54
CA LYS A 48 -5.76 4.92 -8.71
C LYS A 48 -7.00 4.87 -9.60
N GLU A 49 -7.52 3.68 -9.84
CA GLU A 49 -8.74 3.46 -10.63
C GLU A 49 -9.98 4.07 -9.95
N ALA A 50 -10.07 3.99 -8.62
CA ALA A 50 -11.13 4.64 -7.84
C ALA A 50 -11.02 6.17 -7.76
N GLY A 51 -9.98 6.77 -8.34
CA GLY A 51 -9.78 8.22 -8.35
C GLY A 51 -9.45 8.81 -6.98
N GLU A 52 -9.06 8.00 -5.99
CA GLU A 52 -8.65 8.54 -4.70
C GLU A 52 -7.28 9.21 -4.81
N PRO A 53 -7.18 10.54 -4.61
CA PRO A 53 -5.89 11.19 -4.59
C PRO A 53 -5.10 10.65 -3.39
N SER A 54 -4.00 9.98 -3.73
CA SER A 54 -2.87 9.71 -2.85
C SER A 54 -2.62 10.97 -1.98
N HIS A 55 -3.02 10.98 -0.70
CA HIS A 55 -2.87 12.15 0.19
C HIS A 55 -1.40 12.54 0.45
N TRP A 56 -0.49 11.58 0.33
CA TRP A 56 0.97 11.71 0.21
C TRP A 56 1.46 12.34 -1.12
N TYR A 57 0.59 12.56 -2.09
CA TYR A 57 0.87 13.36 -3.29
C TYR A 57 0.55 14.83 -2.99
N ARG A 58 1.46 15.51 -2.29
CA ARG A 58 1.49 16.98 -2.35
C ARG A 58 1.85 17.32 -3.79
N LYS A 59 0.88 17.82 -4.57
CA LYS A 59 1.20 18.45 -5.86
C LYS A 59 2.26 19.52 -5.58
N SER A 60 3.47 19.34 -6.09
CA SER A 60 4.39 20.48 -6.21
C SER A 60 3.69 21.49 -7.12
N PRO A 61 3.54 22.75 -6.70
CA PRO A 61 2.80 23.78 -7.45
C PRO A 61 3.45 24.21 -8.79
N GLU A 62 4.40 23.43 -9.30
CA GLU A 62 5.31 23.85 -10.38
C GLU A 62 5.00 23.26 -11.76
N ASN A 63 3.87 22.59 -11.96
CA ASN A 63 3.51 22.07 -13.29
C ASN A 63 2.09 22.44 -13.77
N ASP A 64 1.44 23.44 -13.14
CA ASP A 64 0.14 23.94 -13.61
C ASP A 64 0.27 25.01 -14.72
N ASP A 65 1.47 25.30 -15.22
CA ASP A 65 1.71 26.35 -16.24
C ASP A 65 2.14 25.81 -17.61
N LYS A 66 1.54 24.71 -18.05
CA LYS A 66 1.46 24.37 -19.48
C LYS A 66 0.04 24.00 -19.84
N THR A 67 -0.78 25.04 -19.96
CA THR A 67 -1.99 25.04 -20.79
C THR A 67 -1.63 24.47 -22.16
N PRO A 68 -2.29 23.41 -22.65
CA PRO A 68 -2.23 23.10 -24.07
C PRO A 68 -3.07 24.17 -24.78
N GLU A 69 -2.41 25.25 -25.21
CA GLU A 69 -3.03 26.19 -26.12
C GLU A 69 -3.40 25.42 -27.40
N ALA A 70 -4.69 25.50 -27.72
CA ALA A 70 -5.27 24.86 -28.88
C ALA A 70 -4.62 25.38 -30.16
N GLU A 71 -3.77 24.56 -30.79
CA GLU A 71 -3.36 24.78 -32.18
C GLU A 71 -4.58 24.61 -33.09
N THR A 72 -5.23 25.74 -33.36
CA THR A 72 -6.20 25.90 -34.44
C THR A 72 -5.36 26.01 -35.72
N ASN A 73 -5.38 24.99 -36.57
CA ASN A 73 -4.78 25.08 -37.90
C ASN A 73 -5.85 25.54 -38.89
N ASP A 74 -5.57 26.67 -39.55
CA ASP A 74 -6.26 27.26 -40.72
C ASP A 74 -6.16 26.33 -41.95
#